data_AF-A0A384LII7-F1
#
_entry.id   AF-A0A384LII7-F1
#
_cell.length_a   1.000
_cell.length_b   1.000
_cell.length_c   1.000
_cell.angle_alpha   90.00
_cell.angle_beta   90.00
_cell.angle_gamma   90.00
#
_symmetry.space_group_name_H-M   'P 1'
#
loop_
_entity.id
_entity.type
_entity.pdbx_description
1 polymer ?
#
loop_
_entity_poly.entity_id
_entity_poly.type
_entity_poly.pdbx_seq_one_letter_code
_entity_poly.pdbx_strand_id
1 'polypeptide(L)'
;MSSGKPKQGDTRLVVAATTASALMEAKKADHGGSSSIVEYKPPVMLEDEEDLEVKLRRILENVPVRVSNTSGSSAGSGSGDFHQYRQMRRREQDRLTRMDIDYNKRLKMAEFTIRREEKQKAAEEKTSKKRLKRQKKKQKKQEKKQKPNTTEEEVKQPRVGEISSDEGEDEVEEESVLEPLRPMFNIKFQENRS
;
A
#
# COMPACT_ATOMS: atom_id res chain seq x y z
N MET A 1 -27.43 -36.91 -3.05
CA MET A 1 -27.13 -36.02 -4.20
C MET A 1 -27.70 -34.65 -3.86
N SER A 2 -27.09 -33.48 -3.97
CA SER A 2 -25.90 -32.97 -4.67
C SER A 2 -25.52 -31.66 -3.95
N SER A 3 -24.24 -31.45 -3.65
CA SER A 3 -23.72 -30.21 -3.06
C SER A 3 -23.36 -29.21 -4.16
N GLY A 4 -24.16 -28.13 -4.28
CA GLY A 4 -23.88 -27.04 -5.22
C GLY A 4 -22.88 -26.03 -4.64
N LYS A 5 -21.63 -26.06 -5.12
CA LYS A 5 -20.62 -24.99 -4.88
C LYS A 5 -20.89 -23.81 -5.84
N PRO A 6 -20.87 -22.54 -5.39
CA PRO A 6 -20.78 -21.41 -6.30
C PRO A 6 -19.35 -21.26 -6.84
N LYS A 7 -19.24 -21.07 -8.15
CA LYS A 7 -18.00 -20.89 -8.92
C LYS A 7 -17.31 -19.58 -8.52
N GLN A 8 -16.01 -19.64 -8.21
CA GLN A 8 -15.16 -18.45 -8.09
C GLN A 8 -15.18 -17.66 -9.40
N GLY A 9 -15.49 -16.36 -9.33
CA GLY A 9 -15.28 -15.42 -10.42
C GLY A 9 -13.80 -15.04 -10.49
N ASP A 10 -13.20 -15.26 -11.66
CA ASP A 10 -11.84 -14.85 -11.99
C ASP A 10 -11.70 -13.33 -11.88
N THR A 11 -10.97 -12.86 -10.86
CA THR A 11 -10.51 -11.48 -10.78
C THR A 11 -9.16 -11.38 -11.50
N ARG A 12 -9.16 -10.82 -12.71
CA ARG A 12 -7.93 -10.55 -13.47
C ARG A 12 -7.23 -9.33 -12.87
N LEU A 13 -6.10 -9.57 -12.21
CA LEU A 13 -5.13 -8.56 -11.80
C LEU A 13 -4.30 -8.13 -13.02
N VAL A 14 -4.31 -6.83 -13.34
CA VAL A 14 -3.41 -6.25 -14.36
C VAL A 14 -2.23 -5.61 -13.63
N VAL A 15 -1.04 -6.18 -13.83
CA VAL A 15 0.25 -5.66 -13.38
C VAL A 15 0.79 -4.74 -14.48
N ALA A 16 0.98 -3.46 -14.18
CA ALA A 16 1.66 -2.53 -15.08
C ALA A 16 3.18 -2.80 -15.01
N ALA A 17 3.74 -3.35 -16.08
CA ALA A 17 5.18 -3.53 -16.25
C ALA A 17 5.82 -2.23 -16.75
N THR A 18 6.89 -1.81 -16.07
CA THR A 18 7.74 -0.68 -16.40
C THR A 18 8.54 -0.96 -17.68
N THR A 19 8.31 -0.15 -18.72
CA THR A 19 9.06 -0.21 -19.99
C THR A 19 10.42 0.46 -19.83
N ALA A 20 11.43 -0.33 -19.50
CA ALA A 20 12.83 0.04 -19.63
C ALA A 20 13.56 -1.09 -20.36
N SER A 21 13.48 -1.12 -21.70
CA SER A 21 14.55 -1.64 -22.56
C SER A 21 14.26 -1.40 -24.04
N ALA A 22 15.34 -1.17 -24.78
CA ALA A 22 15.50 -1.40 -26.22
C ALA A 22 14.98 -0.31 -27.18
N LEU A 23 15.78 0.74 -27.36
CA LEU A 23 15.94 1.37 -28.67
C LEU A 23 17.26 0.86 -29.27
N MET A 24 17.19 -0.13 -30.15
CA MET A 24 18.29 -0.42 -31.09
C MET A 24 17.80 -0.15 -32.51
N GLU A 25 18.56 0.74 -33.14
CA GLU A 25 18.58 1.15 -34.53
C GLU A 25 18.77 -0.05 -35.49
N ALA A 26 17.96 -0.15 -36.55
CA ALA A 26 18.36 -0.81 -37.80
C ALA A 26 17.50 -0.35 -38.99
N LYS A 27 18.19 0.10 -40.05
CA LYS A 27 17.67 0.45 -41.38
C LYS A 27 17.22 -0.79 -42.17
N LYS A 28 16.16 -0.67 -42.99
CA LYS A 28 16.19 -0.68 -44.48
C LYS A 28 14.86 -1.12 -45.14
N ALA A 29 14.56 -0.39 -46.23
CA ALA A 29 14.06 -0.79 -47.56
C ALA A 29 12.68 -1.45 -47.75
N ASP A 30 11.82 -0.68 -48.43
CA ASP A 30 10.91 -0.97 -49.55
C ASP A 30 9.90 -2.13 -49.52
N HIS A 31 8.85 -1.87 -50.32
CA HIS A 31 7.87 -2.76 -50.97
C HIS A 31 6.48 -2.85 -50.33
N GLY A 32 5.49 -2.48 -51.15
CA GLY A 32 4.14 -3.06 -51.09
C GLY A 32 3.11 -2.14 -50.47
N GLY A 33 2.16 -1.68 -51.30
CA GLY A 33 1.07 -0.81 -50.88
C GLY A 33 0.38 -1.28 -49.60
N SER A 34 0.20 -0.35 -48.67
CA SER A 34 -0.45 -0.62 -47.39
C SER A 34 -1.52 0.42 -47.14
N SER A 35 -2.73 -0.09 -46.88
CA SER A 35 -3.90 0.62 -46.41
C SER A 35 -3.54 1.71 -45.41
N SER A 36 -3.95 2.94 -45.69
CA SER A 36 -3.90 4.08 -44.77
C SER A 36 -4.83 3.84 -43.59
N ILE A 37 -4.40 3.02 -42.63
CA ILE A 37 -4.99 3.00 -41.30
C ILE A 37 -4.39 4.21 -40.57
N VAL A 38 -5.09 5.34 -40.63
CA VAL A 38 -4.80 6.49 -39.77
C VAL A 38 -5.09 6.00 -38.35
N GLU A 39 -4.04 5.71 -37.59
CA GLU A 39 -4.17 5.35 -36.19
C GLU A 39 -4.69 6.58 -35.44
N TYR A 40 -6.01 6.61 -35.22
CA TYR A 40 -6.65 7.63 -34.40
C TYR A 40 -6.22 7.43 -32.96
N LYS A 41 -5.20 8.18 -32.54
CA LYS A 41 -4.90 8.36 -31.13
C LYS A 41 -5.96 9.28 -30.56
N PRO A 42 -6.89 8.80 -29.70
CA PRO A 42 -7.90 9.66 -29.12
C PRO A 42 -7.20 10.78 -28.34
N PRO A 43 -7.63 12.05 -28.49
CA PRO A 43 -7.06 13.15 -27.75
C PRO A 43 -7.22 12.88 -26.25
N VAL A 44 -6.13 13.05 -25.52
CA VAL A 44 -6.08 12.89 -24.07
C VAL A 44 -6.75 14.16 -23.49
N MET A 45 -8.00 14.02 -23.05
CA MET A 45 -8.89 15.09 -22.56
C MET A 45 -8.42 15.77 -21.25
N LEU A 46 -7.13 15.74 -20.92
CA LEU A 46 -6.60 16.20 -19.64
C LEU A 46 -6.27 17.69 -19.63
N GLU A 47 -6.00 18.31 -20.79
CA GLU A 47 -5.71 19.75 -20.89
C GLU A 47 -6.98 20.59 -20.65
N ASP A 48 -8.14 20.10 -21.10
CA ASP A 48 -9.44 20.76 -20.92
C ASP A 48 -9.93 20.70 -19.45
N GLU A 49 -9.59 19.63 -18.72
CA GLU A 49 -9.91 19.51 -17.28
C GLU A 49 -9.15 20.57 -16.47
N GLU A 50 -7.83 20.67 -16.67
CA GLU A 50 -7.00 21.67 -15.99
C GLU A 50 -7.48 23.12 -16.24
N ASP A 51 -7.90 23.43 -17.47
CA ASP A 51 -8.49 24.73 -17.84
C ASP A 51 -9.85 24.98 -17.16
N LEU A 52 -10.67 23.93 -16.98
CA LEU A 52 -11.91 24.01 -16.23
C LEU A 52 -11.65 24.22 -14.74
N GLU A 53 -10.69 23.51 -14.13
CA GLU A 53 -10.30 23.73 -12.74
C GLU A 53 -9.77 25.14 -12.51
N VAL A 54 -8.92 25.65 -13.40
CA VAL A 54 -8.39 27.03 -13.32
C VAL A 54 -9.50 28.05 -13.48
N LYS A 55 -10.43 27.86 -14.42
CA LYS A 55 -11.60 28.72 -14.59
C LYS A 55 -12.53 28.66 -13.37
N LEU A 56 -12.76 27.49 -12.79
CA LEU A 56 -13.59 27.32 -11.59
C LEU A 56 -12.95 28.00 -10.37
N ARG A 57 -11.64 27.86 -10.17
CA ARG A 57 -10.91 28.62 -9.13
C ARG A 57 -11.04 30.12 -9.34
N ARG A 58 -10.80 30.59 -10.57
CA ARG A 58 -10.95 32.00 -10.92
C ARG A 58 -12.37 32.51 -10.66
N ILE A 59 -13.40 31.71 -10.92
CA ILE A 59 -14.79 32.07 -10.64
C ILE A 59 -15.03 32.12 -9.13
N LEU A 60 -14.62 31.10 -8.37
CA LEU A 60 -14.81 31.07 -6.92
C LEU A 60 -14.08 32.22 -6.20
N GLU A 61 -12.91 32.62 -6.68
CA GLU A 61 -12.10 33.68 -6.09
C GLU A 61 -12.57 35.08 -6.49
N ASN A 62 -12.93 35.28 -7.78
CA ASN A 62 -13.18 36.62 -8.31
C ASN A 62 -14.67 36.96 -8.46
N VAL A 63 -15.57 35.98 -8.44
CA VAL A 63 -17.02 36.24 -8.52
C VAL A 63 -17.60 36.23 -7.10
N PRO A 64 -18.14 37.36 -6.63
CA PRO A 64 -18.76 37.41 -5.31
C PRO A 64 -19.93 36.42 -5.21
N VAL A 65 -19.87 35.50 -4.25
CA VAL A 65 -20.97 34.58 -3.94
C VAL A 65 -22.10 35.36 -3.29
N ARG A 66 -23.17 35.63 -4.05
CA ARG A 66 -24.38 36.28 -3.54
C ARG A 66 -25.42 35.25 -3.16
N VAL A 67 -25.84 35.25 -1.90
CA VAL A 67 -26.99 34.44 -1.43
C VAL A 67 -28.25 35.28 -1.51
N SER A 68 -29.16 34.95 -2.43
CA SER A 68 -30.40 35.70 -2.66
C SER A 68 -31.48 35.49 -1.59
N ASN A 69 -31.37 34.43 -0.78
CA ASN A 69 -32.44 33.98 0.13
C ASN A 69 -32.15 34.37 1.59
N THR A 70 -31.50 35.50 1.82
CA THR A 70 -31.14 35.98 3.17
C THR A 70 -32.12 37.06 3.62
N SER A 71 -32.79 36.81 4.75
CA SER A 71 -33.57 37.82 5.46
C SER A 71 -32.64 38.77 6.23
N GLY A 72 -33.12 39.97 6.56
CA GLY A 72 -32.34 40.96 7.29
C GLY A 72 -31.90 40.46 8.66
N SER A 73 -30.77 40.95 9.19
CA SER A 73 -30.15 40.44 10.42
C SER A 73 -31.02 40.59 11.68
N SER A 74 -31.97 41.53 11.68
CA SER A 74 -32.93 41.76 12.76
C SER A 74 -34.33 41.25 12.44
N ALA A 75 -34.52 40.57 11.30
CA ALA A 75 -35.80 39.97 10.95
C ALA A 75 -36.08 38.77 11.87
N GLY A 76 -37.35 38.58 12.23
CA GLY A 76 -37.79 37.42 13.02
C GLY A 76 -37.71 36.12 12.23
N SER A 77 -37.89 34.99 12.92
CA SER A 77 -37.92 33.67 12.29
C SER A 77 -39.11 33.52 11.35
N GLY A 78 -38.85 33.26 10.07
CA GLY A 78 -39.86 32.90 9.07
C GLY A 78 -40.31 31.45 9.18
N SER A 79 -41.43 31.10 8.53
CA SER A 79 -41.96 29.73 8.48
C SER A 79 -41.04 28.75 7.72
N GLY A 80 -40.16 29.25 6.86
CA GLY A 80 -39.20 28.47 6.07
C GLY A 80 -37.85 28.24 6.75
N ASP A 81 -37.51 29.00 7.79
CA ASP A 81 -36.16 29.01 8.38
C ASP A 81 -35.82 27.68 9.04
N PHE A 82 -36.82 27.04 9.63
CA PHE A 82 -36.68 25.70 10.21
C PHE A 82 -36.19 24.66 9.18
N HIS A 83 -36.78 24.67 7.98
CA HIS A 83 -36.40 23.72 6.94
C HIS A 83 -35.03 24.03 6.34
N GLN A 84 -34.66 25.31 6.22
CA GLN A 84 -33.31 25.72 5.81
C GLN A 84 -32.27 25.23 6.81
N TYR A 85 -32.49 25.46 8.10
CA TYR A 85 -31.62 24.97 9.17
C TYR A 85 -31.47 23.44 9.12
N ARG A 86 -32.58 22.71 8.98
CA ARG A 86 -32.57 21.24 8.90
C ARG A 86 -31.73 20.74 7.73
N GLN A 87 -31.82 21.38 6.56
CA GLN A 87 -31.02 21.02 5.38
C GLN A 87 -29.54 21.34 5.59
N MET A 88 -29.23 22.53 6.10
CA MET A 88 -27.84 22.94 6.38
C MET A 88 -27.18 22.02 7.40
N ARG A 89 -27.87 21.71 8.51
CA ARG A 89 -27.36 20.79 9.53
C ARG A 89 -27.07 19.40 8.96
N ARG A 90 -27.94 18.87 8.09
CA ARG A 90 -27.69 17.58 7.40
C ARG A 90 -26.47 17.65 6.50
N ARG A 91 -26.37 18.68 5.66
CA ARG A 91 -25.20 18.89 4.77
C ARG A 91 -23.91 18.97 5.58
N GLU A 92 -23.94 19.64 6.72
CA GLU A 92 -22.76 19.78 7.58
C GLU A 92 -22.40 18.48 8.30
N GLN A 93 -23.38 17.74 8.79
CA GLN A 93 -23.15 16.41 9.37
C GLN A 93 -22.57 15.44 8.33
N ASP A 94 -23.11 15.44 7.11
CA ASP A 94 -22.60 14.62 6.01
C ASP A 94 -21.18 15.03 5.61
N ARG A 95 -20.85 16.32 5.68
CA ARG A 95 -19.49 16.82 5.43
C ARG A 95 -18.51 16.29 6.48
N LEU A 96 -18.83 16.43 7.76
CA LEU A 96 -17.99 15.98 8.87
C LEU A 96 -17.79 14.46 8.84
N THR A 97 -18.87 13.71 8.67
CA THR A 97 -18.80 12.25 8.60
C THR A 97 -17.94 11.74 7.44
N ARG A 98 -17.99 12.38 6.25
CA ARG A 98 -17.08 12.02 5.14
C ARG A 98 -15.62 12.30 5.48
N MET A 99 -15.33 13.44 6.09
CA MET A 99 -13.97 13.78 6.52
C MET A 99 -13.43 12.74 7.52
N ASP A 100 -14.24 12.36 8.51
CA ASP A 100 -13.87 11.36 9.51
C ASP A 100 -13.64 9.98 8.89
N ILE A 101 -14.50 9.57 7.95
CA ILE A 101 -14.36 8.31 7.23
C ILE A 101 -13.03 8.28 6.45
N ASP A 102 -12.70 9.34 5.72
CA ASP A 102 -11.50 9.40 4.91
C ASP A 102 -10.23 9.48 5.76
N TYR A 103 -10.27 10.22 6.87
CA TYR A 103 -9.18 10.25 7.85
C TYR A 103 -8.92 8.85 8.44
N ASN A 104 -9.96 8.17 8.89
CA ASN A 104 -9.86 6.83 9.45
C ASN A 104 -9.37 5.80 8.42
N LYS A 105 -9.77 5.92 7.15
CA LYS A 105 -9.25 5.09 6.06
C LYS A 105 -7.75 5.31 5.87
N ARG A 106 -7.29 6.57 5.83
CA ARG A 106 -5.86 6.90 5.67
C ARG A 106 -5.02 6.36 6.82
N LEU A 107 -5.49 6.52 8.06
CA LEU A 107 -4.83 5.95 9.24
C LEU A 107 -4.68 4.43 9.14
N LYS A 108 -5.78 3.72 8.85
CA LYS A 108 -5.77 2.25 8.72
C LYS A 108 -4.86 1.77 7.59
N MET A 109 -4.84 2.49 6.47
CA MET A 109 -3.95 2.16 5.35
C MET A 109 -2.48 2.37 5.73
N ALA A 110 -2.15 3.47 6.41
CA ALA A 110 -0.80 3.75 6.88
C ALA A 110 -0.31 2.70 7.89
N GLU A 111 -1.15 2.35 8.87
CA GLU A 111 -0.86 1.29 9.85
C GLU A 111 -0.64 -0.06 9.15
N PHE A 112 -1.48 -0.41 8.18
CA PHE A 112 -1.33 -1.63 7.40
C PHE A 112 -0.04 -1.66 6.59
N THR A 113 0.35 -0.55 5.95
CA THR A 113 1.60 -0.47 5.20
C THR A 113 2.81 -0.64 6.09
N ILE A 114 2.84 0.05 7.24
CA ILE A 114 3.93 -0.06 8.21
C ILE A 114 4.06 -1.52 8.69
N ARG A 115 2.95 -2.12 9.13
CA ARG A 115 2.94 -3.51 9.61
C ARG A 115 3.34 -4.52 8.54
N ARG A 116 3.00 -4.27 7.27
CA ARG A 116 3.42 -5.10 6.14
C ARG A 116 4.92 -4.97 5.89
N GLU A 117 5.43 -3.74 5.87
CA GLU A 117 6.85 -3.46 5.65
C GLU A 117 7.73 -4.03 6.76
N GLU A 118 7.31 -3.94 8.02
CA GLU A 118 8.02 -4.56 9.15
C GLU A 118 8.15 -6.07 8.98
N LYS A 119 7.05 -6.75 8.62
CA LYS A 119 7.06 -8.20 8.36
C LYS A 119 7.95 -8.56 7.17
N GLN A 120 7.93 -7.76 6.11
CA GLN A 120 8.78 -7.96 4.94
C GLN A 120 10.27 -7.76 5.29
N LYS A 121 10.62 -6.69 6.00
CA LYS A 121 11.97 -6.42 6.49
C LYS A 121 12.48 -7.55 7.40
N ALA A 122 11.68 -8.01 8.36
CA ALA A 122 12.06 -9.13 9.22
C ALA A 122 12.32 -10.44 8.43
N ALA A 123 11.52 -10.71 7.39
CA ALA A 123 11.76 -11.85 6.50
C ALA A 123 13.02 -11.67 5.64
N GLU A 124 13.26 -10.47 5.12
CA GLU A 124 14.46 -10.11 4.34
C GLU A 124 15.74 -10.18 5.19
N GLU A 125 15.69 -9.76 6.45
CA GLU A 125 16.80 -9.88 7.40
C GLU A 125 17.12 -11.34 7.70
N LYS A 126 16.10 -12.17 7.98
CA LYS A 126 16.29 -13.61 8.22
C LYS A 126 16.86 -14.31 6.98
N THR A 127 16.36 -13.97 5.79
CA THR A 127 16.82 -14.58 4.53
C THR A 127 18.20 -14.09 4.11
N SER A 128 18.53 -12.81 4.28
CA SER A 128 19.86 -12.23 4.00
C SER A 128 20.93 -12.79 4.93
N LYS A 129 20.67 -12.88 6.25
CA LYS A 129 21.57 -13.54 7.22
C LYS A 129 21.88 -14.98 6.78
N LYS A 130 20.85 -15.77 6.43
CA LYS A 130 21.02 -17.14 5.93
C LYS A 130 21.76 -17.19 4.59
N ARG A 131 21.49 -16.27 3.66
CA ARG A 131 22.16 -16.17 2.36
C ARG A 131 23.64 -15.83 2.52
N LEU A 132 23.99 -14.89 3.39
CA LEU A 132 25.38 -14.52 3.72
C LEU A 132 26.13 -15.71 4.35
N LYS A 133 25.53 -16.44 5.29
CA LYS A 133 26.12 -17.68 5.85
C LYS A 133 26.41 -18.71 4.74
N ARG A 134 25.49 -18.91 3.79
CA ARG A 134 25.69 -19.81 2.64
C ARG A 134 26.76 -19.33 1.67
N GLN A 135 26.80 -18.02 1.38
CA GLN A 135 27.79 -17.42 0.48
C GLN A 135 29.21 -17.53 1.05
N LYS A 136 29.41 -17.24 2.34
CA LYS A 136 30.69 -17.46 3.03
C LYS A 136 31.15 -18.91 2.96
N LYS A 137 30.25 -19.88 3.18
CA LYS A 137 30.56 -21.32 3.04
C LYS A 137 30.94 -21.69 1.59
N LYS A 138 30.26 -21.12 0.59
CA LYS A 138 30.56 -21.32 -0.84
C LYS A 138 31.93 -20.74 -1.21
N GLN A 139 32.25 -19.53 -0.76
CA GLN A 139 33.55 -18.89 -0.97
C GLN A 139 34.69 -19.72 -0.35
N LYS A 140 34.59 -20.11 0.93
CA LYS A 140 35.58 -21.00 1.57
C LYS A 140 35.79 -22.31 0.81
N LYS A 141 34.72 -22.90 0.25
CA LYS A 141 34.82 -24.13 -0.58
C LYS A 141 35.48 -23.87 -1.93
N GLN A 142 35.21 -22.72 -2.55
CA GLN A 142 35.86 -22.31 -3.81
C GLN A 142 37.34 -22.02 -3.61
N GLU A 143 37.71 -21.29 -2.55
CA GLU A 143 39.10 -21.02 -2.17
C GLU A 143 39.88 -22.33 -1.93
N LYS A 144 39.30 -23.30 -1.20
CA LYS A 144 39.92 -24.62 -1.02
C LYS A 144 40.12 -25.40 -2.34
N LYS A 145 39.25 -25.19 -3.34
CA LYS A 145 39.40 -25.81 -4.67
C LYS A 145 40.38 -25.07 -5.58
N GLN A 146 40.50 -23.76 -5.41
CA GLN A 146 41.41 -22.90 -6.17
C GLN A 146 42.83 -22.84 -5.59
N LYS A 147 43.08 -23.45 -4.43
CA LYS A 147 44.43 -23.79 -3.96
C LYS A 147 44.77 -25.23 -4.37
N PRO A 148 45.17 -25.51 -5.63
CA PRO A 148 45.84 -26.76 -5.94
C PRO A 148 47.27 -26.70 -5.38
N ASN A 149 47.63 -27.71 -4.60
CA ASN A 149 48.97 -28.18 -4.27
C ASN A 149 50.16 -27.34 -4.80
N THR A 150 50.74 -26.52 -3.94
CA THR A 150 52.16 -26.12 -4.05
C THR A 150 52.80 -26.16 -2.67
N THR A 151 52.94 -27.35 -2.09
CA THR A 151 54.05 -27.78 -1.20
C THR A 151 53.78 -29.20 -0.67
N GLU A 152 54.37 -30.21 -1.32
CA GLU A 152 54.91 -31.41 -0.66
C GLU A 152 56.33 -30.99 -0.21
N GLU A 153 56.91 -31.26 0.96
CA GLU A 153 56.76 -32.21 2.08
C GLU A 153 57.05 -31.38 3.37
N GLU A 154 56.68 -31.69 4.62
CA GLU A 154 56.90 -32.90 5.41
C GLU A 154 56.18 -32.74 6.79
N VAL A 155 55.97 -33.85 7.49
CA VAL A 155 55.65 -34.02 8.92
C VAL A 155 54.16 -34.12 9.34
N LYS A 156 53.79 -35.37 9.67
CA LYS A 156 52.60 -35.84 10.40
C LYS A 156 52.40 -35.08 11.72
N GLN A 157 51.15 -34.77 12.09
CA GLN A 157 50.55 -34.81 13.44
C GLN A 157 49.01 -34.60 13.32
N PRO A 158 48.20 -35.04 14.31
CA PRO A 158 46.85 -35.55 14.08
C PRO A 158 45.76 -34.48 13.96
N ARG A 159 44.64 -34.95 13.41
CA ARG A 159 43.35 -34.30 13.27
C ARG A 159 42.95 -33.50 14.52
N VAL A 160 42.90 -32.18 14.39
CA VAL A 160 41.99 -31.36 15.18
C VAL A 160 40.89 -30.93 14.21
N GLY A 161 39.76 -31.64 14.28
CA GLY A 161 38.54 -31.16 13.67
C GLY A 161 38.19 -29.84 14.34
N GLU A 162 38.34 -28.73 13.62
CA GLU A 162 37.75 -27.47 14.04
C GLU A 162 36.23 -27.63 14.00
N ILE A 163 35.70 -28.10 15.13
CA ILE A 163 34.33 -27.87 15.51
C ILE A 163 34.25 -26.36 15.76
N SER A 164 33.91 -25.61 14.70
CA SER A 164 33.37 -24.28 14.87
C SER A 164 31.95 -24.47 15.40
N SER A 165 31.85 -24.81 16.69
CA SER A 165 30.66 -24.58 17.50
C SER A 165 30.39 -23.08 17.46
N ASP A 166 29.57 -22.66 16.50
CA ASP A 166 28.85 -21.40 16.56
C ASP A 166 27.54 -21.75 17.26
N GLU A 167 27.60 -21.78 18.60
CA GLU A 167 26.44 -21.82 19.50
C GLU A 167 25.50 -20.69 19.05
N GLY A 168 24.45 -21.08 18.34
CA GLY A 168 23.35 -20.18 18.03
C GLY A 168 22.48 -20.11 19.27
N GLU A 169 22.71 -19.10 20.10
CA GLU A 169 21.72 -18.62 21.06
C GLU A 169 20.47 -18.22 20.25
N ASP A 170 19.52 -19.14 20.17
CA ASP A 170 18.15 -18.83 19.80
C ASP A 170 17.53 -18.14 21.03
N GLU A 171 17.76 -16.83 21.16
CA GLU A 171 16.92 -15.97 22.01
C GLU A 171 15.50 -16.04 21.45
N VAL A 172 14.68 -16.87 22.09
CA VAL A 172 13.24 -16.84 21.99
C VAL A 172 12.81 -15.53 22.66
N GLU A 173 12.66 -14.46 21.88
CA GLU A 173 11.94 -13.27 22.34
C GLU A 173 10.51 -13.72 22.66
N GLU A 174 10.23 -13.89 23.95
CA GLU A 174 8.86 -14.02 24.46
C GLU A 174 8.13 -12.71 24.14
N GLU A 175 7.36 -12.74 23.06
CA GLU A 175 6.35 -11.74 22.76
C GLU A 175 5.28 -11.84 23.86
N SER A 176 5.44 -11.04 24.92
CA SER A 176 4.42 -10.85 25.95
C SER A 176 3.16 -10.33 25.26
N VAL A 177 2.22 -11.24 25.02
CA VAL A 177 0.85 -10.92 24.61
C VAL A 177 0.27 -10.05 25.72
N LEU A 178 0.33 -8.74 25.54
CA LEU A 178 -0.50 -7.80 26.30
C LEU A 178 -1.95 -8.17 26.00
N GLU A 179 -2.55 -8.97 26.88
CA GLU A 179 -3.97 -9.26 26.84
C GLU A 179 -4.72 -7.92 26.77
N PRO A 180 -5.64 -7.73 25.80
CA PRO A 180 -6.50 -6.56 25.84
C PRO A 180 -7.32 -6.66 27.13
N LEU A 181 -7.18 -5.65 27.99
CA LEU A 181 -7.98 -5.46 29.20
C LEU A 181 -9.43 -5.76 28.86
N ARG A 182 -9.95 -6.86 29.42
CA ARG A 182 -11.37 -7.23 29.29
C ARG A 182 -12.19 -6.06 29.82
N PRO A 183 -13.24 -5.59 29.12
CA PRO A 183 -14.10 -4.53 29.64
C PRO A 183 -14.79 -5.03 30.91
N MET A 184 -14.31 -4.57 32.06
CA MET A 184 -14.84 -4.87 33.40
C MET A 184 -16.12 -4.06 33.70
N PHE A 185 -17.06 -3.97 32.77
CA PHE A 185 -18.35 -3.31 33.02
C PHE A 185 -19.50 -3.98 32.25
N ASN A 186 -19.80 -5.23 32.60
CA ASN A 186 -21.17 -5.74 32.50
C ASN A 186 -21.92 -5.37 33.78
N ILE A 187 -22.33 -4.10 33.91
CA ILE A 187 -23.36 -3.73 34.89
C ILE A 187 -24.69 -4.18 34.28
N LYS A 188 -25.18 -5.32 34.76
CA LYS A 188 -26.60 -5.68 34.70
C LYS A 188 -27.38 -4.54 35.35
N PHE A 189 -27.99 -3.70 34.52
CA PHE A 189 -29.10 -2.84 34.96
C PHE A 189 -30.32 -3.76 35.13
N GLN A 190 -30.40 -4.45 36.26
CA GLN A 190 -31.65 -4.94 36.81
C GLN A 190 -32.14 -3.86 37.76
N GLU A 191 -33.12 -3.07 37.32
CA GLU A 191 -33.96 -2.28 38.21
C GLU A 191 -35.39 -2.23 37.66
N ASN A 192 -36.17 -3.17 38.17
CA ASN A 192 -37.53 -3.01 38.71
C ASN A 192 -38.41 -1.97 38.01
N ARG A 193 -39.27 -2.43 37.11
CA ARG A 193 -40.56 -1.77 36.87
C ARG A 193 -41.63 -2.53 37.65
N SER A 194 -42.12 -1.87 38.69
CA SER A 194 -43.48 -2.00 39.22
C SER A 194 -44.50 -1.75 38.12
#